data_AF-A0A2J8P1K7-F1
#
_entry.id   AF-A0A2J8P1K7-F1
#
_cell.length_a   1.000
_cell.length_b   1.000
_cell.length_c   1.000
_cell.angle_alpha   90.00
_cell.angle_beta   90.00
_cell.angle_gamma   90.00
#
_symmetry.space_group_name_H-M   'P 1'
#
loop_
_entity.id
_entity.type
_entity.pdbx_description
1 polymer ?
#
loop_
_entity_poly.entity_id
_entity_poly.type
_entity_poly.pdbx_seq_one_letter_code
_entity_poly.pdbx_strand_id
1 'polypeptide(L)' 'EESTVHVGRMLKENHCLVALHMCKHDIKNSGIQQLCDALYLNSSLRYLDVSWHIQT' A
#
# COMPACT_ATOMS: atom_id res chain seq x y z
N GLU A 1 -1.15 -10.12 -6.72
CA GLU A 1 -1.16 -8.74 -7.28
C GLU A 1 -2.47 -7.97 -7.07
N GLU A 2 -3.66 -8.59 -7.15
CA GLU A 2 -4.94 -7.86 -7.02
C GLU A 2 -5.08 -7.02 -5.75
N SER A 3 -4.72 -7.54 -4.56
CA SER A 3 -4.95 -6.72 -3.34
C SER A 3 -4.12 -5.43 -3.30
N THR A 4 -2.93 -5.39 -3.91
CA THR A 4 -2.13 -4.15 -4.03
C THR A 4 -2.77 -3.15 -4.99
N VAL A 5 -3.43 -3.64 -6.05
CA VAL A 5 -4.19 -2.79 -6.99
C VAL A 5 -5.39 -2.14 -6.28
N HIS A 6 -6.14 -2.93 -5.51
CA HIS A 6 -7.30 -2.42 -4.77
C HIS A 6 -6.89 -1.41 -3.70
N VAL A 7 -5.81 -1.68 -2.97
CA VAL A 7 -5.27 -0.73 -2.00
C VAL A 7 -4.79 0.54 -2.67
N GLY A 8 -4.06 0.45 -3.79
CA GLY A 8 -3.63 1.62 -4.54
C GLY A 8 -4.80 2.48 -5.01
N ARG A 9 -5.89 1.87 -5.50
CA ARG A 9 -7.12 2.61 -5.84
C ARG A 9 -7.77 3.26 -4.61
N MET A 10 -7.87 2.52 -3.51
CA MET A 10 -8.43 3.05 -2.27
C MET A 10 -7.61 4.24 -1.76
N LEU A 11 -6.28 4.18 -1.81
CA LEU A 11 -5.41 5.28 -1.45
C LEU A 11 -5.59 6.50 -2.36
N LYS A 12 -5.83 6.33 -3.66
CA LYS A 12 -6.06 7.48 -4.55
C LYS A 12 -7.32 8.27 -4.21
N GLU A 13 -8.37 7.60 -3.77
CA GLU A 13 -9.67 8.21 -3.47
C GLU A 13 -9.82 8.60 -1.99
N ASN A 14 -9.08 7.95 -1.08
CA ASN A 14 -9.26 8.10 0.36
C ASN A 14 -8.29 9.14 0.94
N HIS A 15 -8.80 10.34 1.18
CA HIS A 15 -8.06 11.44 1.81
C HIS A 15 -8.24 11.54 3.34
N CYS A 16 -8.76 10.50 4.00
CA CYS A 16 -8.94 10.49 5.46
C CYS A 16 -8.03 9.46 6.15
N LEU A 17 -7.57 8.45 5.43
CA LEU A 17 -6.75 7.38 6.00
C LEU A 17 -5.36 7.91 6.35
N VAL A 18 -4.97 7.77 7.62
CA VAL A 18 -3.68 8.25 8.15
C VAL A 18 -2.65 7.13 8.31
N ALA A 19 -3.11 5.90 8.57
CA ALA A 19 -2.25 4.74 8.76
C ALA A 19 -2.79 3.52 8.00
N LEU A 20 -1.89 2.82 7.31
CA LEU A 20 -2.19 1.58 6.59
C LEU A 20 -1.13 0.53 6.91
N HIS A 21 -1.56 -0.64 7.34
CA HIS A 21 -0.68 -1.78 7.61
C HIS A 21 -1.04 -2.91 6.66
N MET A 22 -0.07 -3.36 5.88
CA MET A 22 -0.21 -4.47 4.97
C MET A 22 0.80 -5.56 5.30
N CYS A 23 0.32 -6.62 5.93
CA CYS A 23 1.08 -7.85 6.14
C CYS A 23 0.81 -8.79 4.98
N LYS A 24 1.52 -8.63 3.86
CA LYS A 24 1.35 -9.50 2.69
C LYS A 24 2.67 -10.17 2.31
N HIS A 25 2.66 -11.50 2.40
CA HIS A 25 3.83 -12.36 2.19
C HIS A 25 4.24 -12.53 0.72
N ASP A 26 3.65 -11.76 -0.20
CA ASP A 26 3.99 -11.84 -1.64
C ASP A 26 3.58 -10.53 -2.36
N ILE A 27 4.11 -9.41 -1.89
CA ILE A 27 4.07 -8.17 -2.67
C ILE A 27 5.22 -8.21 -3.69
N LYS A 28 4.86 -8.42 -4.96
CA LYS A 28 5.81 -8.30 -6.08
C LYS A 28 6.20 -6.83 -6.31
N ASN A 29 7.35 -6.60 -6.95
CA ASN A 29 7.82 -5.26 -7.30
C ASN A 29 6.78 -4.43 -8.07
N SER A 30 6.00 -5.06 -8.95
CA SER A 30 4.88 -4.43 -9.68
C SER A 30 3.80 -3.85 -8.75
N GLY A 31 3.51 -4.56 -7.65
CA GLY A 31 2.56 -4.13 -6.64
C GLY A 31 3.07 -2.96 -5.79
N ILE A 32 4.38 -2.95 -5.48
CA ILE A 32 5.04 -1.81 -4.80
C ILE A 32 5.00 -0.55 -5.66
N GLN A 33 5.33 -0.65 -6.97
CA GLN A 33 5.31 0.52 -7.85
C GLN A 33 3.93 1.18 -7.91
N GLN A 34 2.86 0.39 -8.03
CA GLN A 34 1.49 0.92 -8.01
C GLN A 34 1.12 1.57 -6.66
N LEU A 35 1.61 1.03 -5.56
CA LEU A 35 1.46 1.63 -4.24
C LEU A 35 2.16 2.98 -4.18
N CYS A 36 3.41 3.07 -4.66
CA CYS A 36 4.15 4.32 -4.73
C CYS A 36 3.40 5.38 -5.56
N ASP A 37 2.86 5.01 -6.72
CA ASP A 37 2.07 5.93 -7.55
C ASP A 37 0.80 6.42 -6.84
N ALA A 38 0.15 5.54 -6.08
CA ALA A 38 -1.03 5.91 -5.30
C ALA A 38 -0.69 6.82 -4.11
N LEU A 39 0.41 6.53 -3.42
CA LEU A 39 0.92 7.32 -2.30
C LEU A 39 1.36 8.71 -2.75
N TYR A 40 1.94 8.83 -3.95
CA TYR A 40 2.30 10.12 -4.52
C TYR A 40 1.09 11.06 -4.69
N LEU A 41 -0.08 10.49 -4.99
CA LEU A 41 -1.33 11.24 -5.13
C LEU A 41 -2.07 11.40 -3.79
N ASN A 42 -1.75 10.59 -2.79
CA ASN A 42 -2.39 10.64 -1.48
C ASN A 42 -1.63 11.57 -0.54
N SER A 43 -2.31 12.60 -0.04
CA SER A 43 -1.74 13.61 0.87
C SER A 43 -2.06 13.37 2.36
N SER A 44 -2.79 12.31 2.68
CA SER A 44 -3.39 12.09 4.01
C SER A 44 -2.74 10.96 4.78
N LEU A 45 -2.21 9.96 4.07
CA LEU A 45 -1.52 8.83 4.66
C LEU A 45 -0.16 9.28 5.20
N ARG A 46 0.06 9.05 6.49
CA ARG A 46 1.29 9.40 7.20
C ARG A 46 2.11 8.18 7.60
N TYR A 47 1.45 7.02 7.74
CA TYR A 47 2.09 5.78 8.13
C TYR A 47 1.71 4.65 7.16
N LEU A 48 2.73 4.03 6.59
CA LEU A 48 2.60 2.84 5.77
C LEU A 48 3.53 1.76 6.30
N ASP A 49 2.94 0.65 6.72
CA ASP A 49 3.66 -0.55 7.12
C ASP A 49 3.47 -1.63 6.04
N VAL A 50 4.57 -2.04 5.42
CA VAL A 50 4.63 -3.10 4.40
C VAL A 50 5.49 -4.27 4.88
N SER A 51 5.48 -4.53 6.19
CA SER A 51 6.28 -5.58 6.82
C SER A 51 6.12 -6.92 6.11
N TRP A 52 7.24 -7.38 5.54
CA TRP A 52 7.38 -8.73 5.05
C TRP A 52 7.65 -9.64 6.24
N HIS A 53 6.64 -10.40 6.67
CA HIS A 53 6.85 -11.47 7.63
C HIS A 53 7.61 -12.61 6.93
N ILE A 54 8.94 -12.57 7.00
CA ILE A 54 9.75 -13.74 6.73
C ILE A 54 9.58 -14.68 7.93
N GLN A 55 8.84 -15.75 7.73
CA GLN A 55 8.75 -16.82 8.71
C GLN A 55 10.05 -17.62 8.59
N THR A 56 11.05 -17.24 9.39
CA THR A 56 12.26 -18.03 9.63
C THR A 56 11.95 -19.24 10.49
#